data_AF-A0AAP2DDQ3-F1
#
_entry.id   AF-A0AAP2DDQ3-F1
#
_cell.length_a   1.000
_cell.length_b   1.000
_cell.length_c   1.000
_cell.angle_alpha   90.00
_cell.angle_beta   90.00
_cell.angle_gamma   90.00
#
_symmetry.space_group_name_H-M   'P 1'
#
loop_
_entity.id
_entity.type
_entity.pdbx_description
1 polymer ?
#
loop_
_entity_poly.entity_id
_entity_poly.type
_entity_poly.pdbx_seq_one_letter_code
_entity_poly.pdbx_strand_id
1 'polypeptide(L)'
;MEKTRSHPIQAEKFLNELIPRTRISKPYPPLFRPLQDAAPNPAFSMTVSKIFDTRRANIALLRIGYLLAFATLGNSFLLNSGLFTVREQLMHPDKEVIKIFWIAHKFPKHMEGIHIITLPKDMRAFLVIFSLATRSSTSQFAIVLPGPTAPGIKVYDFIESELCTGDGTTFLNFTTEKLPDKNYLKDKASAFLAQAYWQEFTNDGYTPRFAP
;
A
#
# COMPACT_ATOMS: atom_id res chain seq x y z
N MET A 1 21.93 5.88 -2.15
CA MET A 1 20.48 5.63 -2.37
C MET A 1 20.17 4.24 -1.84
N GLU A 2 19.66 4.14 -0.62
CA GLU A 2 19.30 2.85 -0.03
C GLU A 2 18.00 2.32 -0.66
N LYS A 3 18.09 1.14 -1.26
CA LYS A 3 16.96 0.37 -1.79
C LYS A 3 16.33 -0.38 -0.63
N THR A 4 15.11 -0.01 -0.23
CA THR A 4 14.37 -0.70 0.85
C THR A 4 13.15 -1.39 0.23
N ARG A 5 13.00 -2.70 0.47
CA ARG A 5 12.03 -3.59 -0.19
C ARG A 5 10.87 -3.99 0.72
N SER A 6 9.88 -4.63 0.11
CA SER A 6 8.69 -5.22 0.75
C SER A 6 8.99 -6.68 1.09
N HIS A 7 9.94 -6.90 2.01
CA HIS A 7 10.04 -8.20 2.67
C HIS A 7 9.00 -8.24 3.80
N PRO A 8 8.31 -9.35 4.12
CA PRO A 8 7.36 -9.39 5.25
C PRO A 8 8.03 -9.00 6.58
N ILE A 9 9.27 -9.44 6.80
CA ILE A 9 10.11 -8.99 7.94
C ILE A 9 10.45 -7.49 7.87
N GLN A 10 10.62 -6.93 6.67
CA GLN A 10 10.84 -5.48 6.49
C GLN A 10 9.53 -4.68 6.59
N ALA A 11 8.37 -5.28 6.35
CA ALA A 11 7.06 -4.68 6.61
C ALA A 11 6.88 -4.43 8.10
N GLU A 12 7.22 -5.40 8.94
CA GLU A 12 7.24 -5.23 10.39
C GLU A 12 8.25 -4.15 10.81
N LYS A 13 9.46 -4.15 10.24
CA LYS A 13 10.48 -3.14 10.51
C LYS A 13 10.04 -1.72 10.09
N PHE A 14 9.44 -1.58 8.92
CA PHE A 14 8.88 -0.34 8.38
C PHE A 14 7.70 0.16 9.23
N LEU A 15 6.79 -0.71 9.66
CA LEU A 15 5.70 -0.35 10.57
C LEU A 15 6.23 0.08 11.95
N ASN A 16 7.29 -0.58 12.44
CA ASN A 16 7.99 -0.16 13.66
C ASN A 16 8.70 1.20 13.51
N GLU A 17 9.15 1.57 12.32
CA GLU A 17 9.74 2.88 12.02
C GLU A 17 8.68 3.99 11.86
N LEU A 18 7.49 3.67 11.36
CA LEU A 18 6.36 4.61 11.26
C LEU A 18 5.80 5.04 12.62
N ILE A 19 5.97 4.20 13.65
CA ILE A 19 5.45 4.43 15.00
C ILE A 19 6.62 4.29 15.98
N PRO A 20 7.43 5.35 16.17
CA PRO A 20 8.51 5.29 17.14
C PRO A 20 7.92 4.93 18.51
N ARG A 21 8.54 3.98 19.22
CA ARG A 21 8.25 3.69 20.63
C ARG A 21 8.57 4.94 21.44
N THR A 22 7.60 5.82 21.60
CA THR A 22 7.75 7.03 22.41
C THR A 22 7.84 6.62 23.87
N ARG A 23 9.06 6.60 24.42
CA ARG A 23 9.26 6.67 25.86
C ARG A 23 8.83 8.07 26.30
N ILE A 24 7.60 8.19 26.77
CA ILE A 24 7.14 9.44 27.37
C ILE A 24 7.67 9.47 28.80
N SER A 25 8.92 9.92 29.00
CA SER A 25 9.33 10.43 30.31
C SER A 25 8.95 11.90 30.34
N LYS A 26 7.88 12.27 31.05
CA LYS A 26 7.62 13.68 31.33
C LYS A 26 8.54 14.11 32.47
N PRO A 27 9.54 14.99 32.26
CA PRO A 27 10.12 15.70 33.39
C PRO A 27 9.05 16.65 33.93
N TYR A 28 8.69 16.53 35.21
CA TYR A 28 7.81 17.50 35.85
C TYR A 28 8.47 18.90 35.81
N PRO A 29 7.71 19.98 35.56
CA PRO A 29 8.25 21.34 35.67
C PRO A 29 8.67 21.64 37.12
N PRO A 30 9.72 22.45 37.34
CA PRO A 30 10.36 22.62 38.64
C PRO A 30 9.61 23.62 39.54
N LEU A 31 8.30 23.45 39.73
CA LEU A 31 7.49 24.33 40.59
C LEU A 31 7.18 23.74 41.97
N PHE A 32 7.64 22.52 42.26
CA PHE A 32 7.55 21.93 43.60
C PHE A 32 8.89 21.26 43.95
N ARG A 33 9.75 21.96 44.69
CA ARG A 33 10.71 21.30 45.59
C ARG A 33 10.06 21.24 46.96
N PRO A 34 9.53 20.09 47.42
CA PRO A 34 9.48 19.86 48.85
C PRO A 34 10.90 19.58 49.33
N LEU A 35 11.13 19.91 50.59
CA LEU A 35 12.40 19.81 51.31
C LEU A 35 13.14 18.50 50.99
N GLN A 36 14.44 18.65 50.75
CA GLN A 36 15.42 17.57 50.88
C GLN A 36 15.24 16.94 52.26
N ASP A 37 14.72 15.71 52.28
CA ASP A 37 14.90 14.65 53.29
C ASP A 37 13.66 13.75 53.36
N ALA A 38 13.38 12.96 52.29
CA ALA A 38 12.52 11.78 52.39
C ALA A 38 12.56 10.92 51.11
N ALA A 39 13.16 9.73 51.23
CA ALA A 39 13.05 8.55 50.36
C ALA A 39 13.45 8.67 48.86
N PRO A 40 14.04 7.61 48.26
CA PRO A 40 14.21 7.56 46.81
C PRO A 40 12.81 7.57 46.16
N ASN A 41 12.49 8.64 45.42
CA ASN A 41 11.26 8.75 44.67
C ASN A 41 11.07 7.49 43.80
N PRO A 42 9.96 6.74 43.92
CA PRO A 42 9.73 5.59 43.06
C PRO A 42 9.56 6.07 41.62
N ALA A 43 10.55 5.78 40.78
CA ALA A 43 10.49 6.04 39.35
C ALA A 43 9.53 5.04 38.70
N PHE A 44 8.29 5.44 38.48
CA PHE A 44 7.34 4.63 37.72
C PHE A 44 7.72 4.65 36.24
N SER A 45 8.35 3.58 35.75
CA SER A 45 8.51 3.35 34.31
C SER A 45 7.29 2.60 33.78
N MET A 46 6.36 3.32 33.15
CA MET A 46 5.22 2.70 32.49
C MET A 46 5.59 2.38 31.04
N THR A 47 5.87 1.11 30.73
CA THR A 47 5.96 0.63 29.34
C THR A 47 4.56 0.49 28.78
N VAL A 48 4.06 1.55 28.14
CA VAL A 48 2.85 1.46 27.32
C VAL A 48 3.22 0.73 26.04
N SER A 49 3.18 -0.60 26.06
CA SER A 49 3.22 -1.41 24.84
C SER A 49 1.87 -1.29 24.16
N LYS A 50 1.70 -0.31 23.26
CA LYS A 50 0.57 -0.36 22.32
C LYS A 50 0.72 -1.65 21.52
N ILE A 51 -0.18 -2.60 21.74
CA ILE A 51 -0.34 -3.79 20.90
C ILE A 51 -0.89 -3.26 19.58
N PHE A 52 -0.02 -3.04 18.61
CA PHE A 52 -0.40 -2.64 17.26
C PHE A 52 -0.68 -3.90 16.45
N ASP A 53 -1.88 -3.96 15.90
CA ASP A 53 -2.24 -4.98 14.94
C ASP A 53 -1.74 -4.56 13.55
N THR A 54 -0.55 -5.06 13.20
CA THR A 54 0.13 -4.80 11.92
C THR A 54 -0.72 -5.27 10.74
N ARG A 55 -1.46 -6.36 10.91
CA ARG A 55 -2.36 -6.91 9.90
C ARG A 55 -3.49 -5.92 9.60
N ARG A 56 -4.17 -5.40 10.63
CA ARG A 56 -5.22 -4.40 10.44
C ARG A 56 -4.71 -3.12 9.77
N ALA A 57 -3.48 -2.70 10.09
CA ALA A 57 -2.85 -1.57 9.40
C ALA A 57 -2.64 -1.85 7.90
N ASN A 58 -2.15 -3.05 7.55
CA ASN A 58 -1.99 -3.46 6.16
C ASN A 58 -3.35 -3.49 5.44
N ILE A 59 -4.38 -4.09 6.03
CA ILE A 59 -5.73 -4.12 5.43
C ILE A 59 -6.31 -2.70 5.27
N ALA A 60 -6.00 -1.77 6.18
CA ALA A 60 -6.37 -0.37 6.02
C ALA A 60 -5.71 0.28 4.79
N LEU A 61 -4.43 -0.03 4.51
CA LEU A 61 -3.75 0.44 3.30
C LEU A 61 -4.38 -0.13 2.02
N LEU A 62 -4.73 -1.43 2.02
CA LEU A 62 -5.47 -2.05 0.93
C LEU A 62 -6.81 -1.35 0.69
N ARG A 63 -7.53 -1.01 1.76
CA ARG A 63 -8.80 -0.28 1.69
C ARG A 63 -8.63 1.11 1.09
N ILE A 64 -7.57 1.83 1.46
CA ILE A 64 -7.26 3.15 0.88
C ILE A 64 -7.01 3.01 -0.62
N GLY A 65 -6.15 2.07 -1.04
CA GLY A 65 -5.87 1.81 -2.45
C GLY A 65 -7.13 1.47 -3.24
N TYR A 66 -7.99 0.59 -2.70
CA TYR A 66 -9.27 0.22 -3.30
C TYR A 66 -10.20 1.43 -3.46
N LEU A 67 -10.33 2.28 -2.43
CA LEU A 67 -11.19 3.46 -2.48
C LEU A 67 -10.69 4.51 -3.46
N LEU A 68 -9.37 4.71 -3.55
CA LEU A 68 -8.76 5.62 -4.51
C LEU A 68 -8.98 5.14 -5.96
N ALA A 69 -8.80 3.83 -6.20
CA ALA A 69 -9.09 3.22 -7.48
C ALA A 69 -10.57 3.36 -7.87
N PHE A 70 -11.49 3.12 -6.92
CA PHE A 70 -12.92 3.28 -7.16
C PHE A 70 -13.30 4.76 -7.40
N ALA A 71 -12.75 5.69 -6.64
CA ALA A 71 -13.08 7.12 -6.75
C ALA A 71 -12.72 7.72 -8.11
N THR A 72 -11.67 7.19 -8.74
CA THR A 72 -11.29 7.54 -10.10
C THR A 72 -12.08 6.72 -11.10
N LEU A 73 -11.88 5.39 -11.16
CA LEU A 73 -12.37 4.47 -12.19
C LEU A 73 -13.88 4.23 -12.19
N GLY A 74 -14.54 4.51 -11.08
CA GLY A 74 -16.00 4.45 -10.95
C GLY A 74 -16.59 3.04 -11.01
N ASN A 75 -17.83 2.95 -11.49
CA ASN A 75 -18.65 1.74 -11.38
C ASN A 75 -18.11 0.54 -12.18
N SER A 76 -17.40 0.76 -13.30
CA SER A 76 -16.78 -0.35 -14.03
C SER A 76 -15.70 -1.06 -13.23
N PHE A 77 -14.99 -0.36 -12.36
CA PHE A 77 -14.06 -0.98 -11.42
C PHE A 77 -14.77 -1.87 -10.41
N LEU A 78 -15.96 -1.49 -9.93
CA LEU A 78 -16.75 -2.30 -8.98
C LEU A 78 -17.21 -3.64 -9.59
N LEU A 79 -17.44 -3.67 -10.90
CA LEU A 79 -17.85 -4.87 -11.64
C LEU A 79 -16.68 -5.82 -11.96
N ASN A 80 -15.45 -5.44 -11.65
CA ASN A 80 -14.27 -6.27 -11.85
C ASN A 80 -14.35 -7.54 -10.98
N SER A 81 -14.43 -8.70 -11.63
CA SER A 81 -14.51 -10.02 -10.98
C SER A 81 -13.23 -10.36 -10.21
N GLY A 82 -12.06 -9.91 -10.69
CA GLY A 82 -10.77 -10.11 -10.01
C GLY A 82 -10.71 -9.50 -8.62
N LEU A 83 -11.52 -8.47 -8.34
CA LEU A 83 -11.59 -7.82 -7.02
C LEU A 83 -12.45 -8.57 -6.00
N PHE A 84 -13.08 -9.69 -6.37
CA PHE A 84 -13.91 -10.45 -5.44
C PHE A 84 -13.13 -10.83 -4.17
N THR A 85 -11.94 -11.39 -4.32
CA THR A 85 -11.05 -11.78 -3.21
C THR A 85 -10.57 -10.58 -2.40
N VAL A 86 -10.33 -9.43 -3.06
CA VAL A 86 -9.98 -8.18 -2.37
C VAL A 86 -11.14 -7.71 -1.49
N ARG A 87 -12.37 -7.72 -2.01
CA ARG A 87 -13.57 -7.37 -1.26
C ARG A 87 -13.80 -8.32 -0.09
N GLU A 88 -13.57 -9.62 -0.28
CA GLU A 88 -13.64 -10.61 0.79
C GLU A 88 -12.65 -10.30 1.92
N GLN A 89 -11.39 -10.00 1.58
CA GLN A 89 -10.37 -9.60 2.55
C GLN A 89 -10.74 -8.31 3.30
N LEU A 90 -11.39 -7.35 2.63
CA LEU A 90 -11.86 -6.11 3.24
C LEU A 90 -13.07 -6.31 4.17
N MET A 91 -13.96 -7.25 3.85
CA MET A 91 -15.12 -7.60 4.68
C MET A 91 -14.72 -8.43 5.91
N HIS A 92 -13.64 -9.21 5.80
CA HIS A 92 -13.11 -10.06 6.86
C HIS A 92 -11.62 -9.75 7.14
N PRO A 93 -11.31 -8.58 7.74
CA PRO A 93 -9.93 -8.12 7.93
C PRO A 93 -9.07 -9.07 8.78
N ASP A 94 -9.70 -9.80 9.70
CA ASP A 94 -9.00 -10.72 10.60
C ASP A 94 -8.67 -12.07 9.92
N LYS A 95 -9.29 -12.39 8.77
CA LYS A 95 -8.97 -13.60 7.99
C LYS A 95 -7.81 -13.33 7.03
N GLU A 96 -7.01 -14.36 6.76
CA GLU A 96 -5.92 -14.33 5.78
C GLU A 96 -6.32 -14.92 4.45
N VAL A 97 -6.90 -14.06 3.60
CA VAL A 97 -7.25 -14.39 2.22
C VAL A 97 -6.13 -13.95 1.27
N ILE A 98 -5.56 -12.76 1.49
CA ILE A 98 -4.44 -12.22 0.71
C ILE A 98 -3.29 -11.91 1.66
N LYS A 99 -2.10 -12.44 1.36
CA LYS A 99 -0.89 -12.22 2.16
C LYS A 99 -0.17 -10.91 1.78
N ILE A 100 0.09 -10.71 0.48
CA ILE A 100 0.91 -9.59 -0.03
C ILE A 100 0.20 -8.94 -1.22
N PHE A 101 -0.04 -7.64 -1.12
CA PHE A 101 -0.78 -6.85 -2.12
C PHE A 101 -0.12 -5.48 -2.41
N TRP A 102 1.15 -5.32 -2.04
CA TRP A 102 1.84 -4.03 -2.10
C TRP A 102 3.28 -4.22 -2.57
N ILE A 103 3.81 -3.20 -3.24
CA ILE A 103 5.19 -3.15 -3.72
C ILE A 103 5.91 -2.08 -2.90
N ALA A 104 6.88 -2.45 -2.05
CA ALA A 104 7.69 -1.42 -1.41
C ALA A 104 8.81 -0.99 -2.36
N HIS A 105 8.49 0.05 -3.10
CA HIS A 105 9.40 0.77 -3.96
C HIS A 105 9.11 2.27 -3.78
N LYS A 106 10.16 3.09 -3.78
CA LYS A 106 10.01 4.55 -3.74
C LYS A 106 9.86 5.05 -5.17
N PHE A 107 8.62 5.25 -5.59
CA PHE A 107 8.28 5.80 -6.89
C PHE A 107 8.50 7.33 -6.91
N PRO A 108 8.96 7.90 -8.03
CA PRO A 108 8.96 9.34 -8.24
C PRO A 108 7.59 9.97 -7.98
N LYS A 109 7.54 11.19 -7.44
CA LYS A 109 6.26 11.88 -7.12
C LYS A 109 5.31 12.03 -8.32
N HIS A 110 5.84 12.18 -9.53
CA HIS A 110 5.01 12.30 -10.74
C HIS A 110 4.28 11.00 -11.09
N MET A 111 4.71 9.86 -10.51
CA MET A 111 4.02 8.57 -10.62
C MET A 111 2.94 8.40 -9.54
N GLU A 112 2.63 9.38 -8.70
CA GLU A 112 1.43 9.29 -7.86
C GLU A 112 0.16 9.25 -8.72
N GLY A 113 -0.82 8.45 -8.28
CA GLY A 113 -2.04 8.17 -9.01
C GLY A 113 -2.23 6.68 -9.31
N ILE A 114 -3.03 6.39 -10.32
CA ILE A 114 -3.38 5.01 -10.69
C ILE A 114 -2.76 4.67 -12.02
N HIS A 115 -2.15 3.49 -12.05
CA HIS A 115 -1.45 2.96 -13.20
C HIS A 115 -1.96 1.56 -13.52
N ILE A 116 -1.65 1.11 -14.72
CA ILE A 116 -1.77 -0.30 -15.11
C ILE A 116 -0.37 -0.84 -15.33
N ILE A 117 -0.03 -1.93 -14.66
CA ILE A 117 1.17 -2.72 -14.96
C ILE A 117 0.89 -3.44 -16.28
N THR A 118 1.66 -3.13 -17.33
CA THR A 118 1.45 -3.70 -18.67
C THR A 118 2.36 -4.91 -18.91
N LEU A 119 3.57 -4.86 -18.36
CA LEU A 119 4.59 -5.90 -18.45
C LEU A 119 5.22 -6.15 -17.07
N PRO A 120 5.55 -7.41 -16.71
CA PRO A 120 5.28 -8.64 -17.47
C PRO A 120 3.79 -9.03 -17.49
N LYS A 121 3.38 -9.89 -18.45
CA LYS A 121 1.97 -10.29 -18.62
C LYS A 121 1.37 -10.94 -17.36
N ASP A 122 2.21 -11.69 -16.63
CA ASP A 122 1.81 -12.39 -15.40
C ASP A 122 1.61 -11.45 -14.20
N MET A 123 2.06 -10.18 -14.31
CA MET A 123 1.91 -9.15 -13.29
C MET A 123 0.90 -8.07 -13.68
N ARG A 124 0.12 -8.27 -14.74
CA ARG A 124 -0.85 -7.26 -15.18
C ARG A 124 -1.90 -7.01 -14.10
N ALA A 125 -1.93 -5.79 -13.58
CA ALA A 125 -2.79 -5.35 -12.51
C ALA A 125 -2.86 -3.83 -12.45
N PHE A 126 -3.83 -3.30 -11.73
CA PHE A 126 -3.87 -1.89 -11.36
C PHE A 126 -2.87 -1.63 -10.23
N LEU A 127 -2.09 -0.57 -10.36
CA LEU A 127 -1.13 -0.12 -9.36
C LEU A 127 -1.55 1.26 -8.85
N VAL A 128 -1.88 1.35 -7.57
CA VAL A 128 -2.33 2.58 -6.92
C VAL A 128 -1.20 3.13 -6.05
N ILE A 129 -0.64 4.26 -6.45
CA ILE A 129 0.48 4.91 -5.76
C ILE A 129 -0.02 6.17 -5.07
N PHE A 130 0.14 6.24 -3.75
CA PHE A 130 -0.25 7.39 -2.94
C PHE A 130 0.73 7.62 -1.78
N SER A 131 0.83 8.86 -1.32
CA SER A 131 1.59 9.20 -0.12
C SER A 131 0.65 9.52 1.04
N LEU A 132 1.02 9.05 2.24
CA LEU A 132 0.39 9.43 3.50
C LEU A 132 1.36 10.31 4.27
N ALA A 133 0.90 11.51 4.63
CA ALA A 133 1.65 12.44 5.46
C ALA A 133 1.13 12.38 6.90
N THR A 134 2.04 12.14 7.84
CA THR A 134 1.83 12.30 9.27
C THR A 134 2.60 13.53 9.76
N ARG A 135 2.41 13.93 11.03
CA ARG A 135 3.18 15.03 11.63
C ARG A 135 4.70 14.77 11.66
N SER A 136 5.11 13.51 11.61
CA SER A 136 6.51 13.11 11.79
C SER A 136 7.19 12.62 10.51
N SER A 137 6.42 12.11 9.54
CA SER A 137 6.96 11.51 8.32
C SER A 137 5.95 11.51 7.18
N THR A 138 6.46 11.48 5.95
CA THR A 138 5.66 11.17 4.76
C THR A 138 6.13 9.84 4.20
N SER A 139 5.20 8.95 3.92
CA SER A 139 5.49 7.61 3.43
C SER A 139 4.63 7.29 2.21
N GLN A 140 5.26 6.75 1.18
CA GLN A 140 4.62 6.38 -0.07
C GLN A 140 4.27 4.89 -0.05
N PHE A 141 3.09 4.58 -0.56
CA PHE A 141 2.53 3.24 -0.66
C PHE A 141 2.13 2.97 -2.10
N ALA A 142 2.38 1.74 -2.55
CA ALA A 142 1.99 1.26 -3.86
C ALA A 142 1.23 -0.06 -3.69
N ILE A 143 -0.08 0.01 -3.90
CA ILE A 143 -1.02 -1.09 -3.71
C ILE A 143 -1.38 -1.69 -5.07
N VAL A 144 -1.30 -3.02 -5.17
CA VAL A 144 -1.65 -3.76 -6.38
C VAL A 144 -3.08 -4.27 -6.24
N LEU A 145 -3.89 -4.05 -7.26
CA LEU A 145 -5.27 -4.50 -7.35
C LEU A 145 -5.47 -5.29 -8.66
N PRO A 146 -6.05 -6.50 -8.61
CA PRO A 146 -6.20 -7.36 -9.77
C PRO A 146 -7.13 -6.74 -10.81
N GLY A 147 -6.83 -6.99 -12.08
CA GLY A 147 -7.70 -6.62 -13.19
C GLY A 147 -8.86 -7.59 -13.44
N PRO A 148 -9.78 -7.23 -14.36
CA PRO A 148 -10.95 -8.03 -14.71
C PRO A 148 -10.65 -9.30 -15.50
N THR A 149 -9.48 -9.39 -16.14
CA THR A 149 -9.06 -10.59 -16.90
C THR A 149 -7.78 -11.17 -16.32
N ALA A 150 -7.31 -12.28 -16.90
CA ALA A 150 -6.03 -12.87 -16.56
C ALA A 150 -4.90 -11.82 -16.54
N PRO A 151 -3.97 -11.87 -15.56
CA PRO A 151 -3.78 -12.93 -14.55
C PRO A 151 -4.79 -12.90 -13.38
N GLY A 152 -5.54 -11.80 -13.22
CA GLY A 152 -6.54 -11.65 -12.16
C GLY A 152 -5.91 -11.81 -10.77
N ILE A 153 -6.41 -12.74 -9.97
CA ILE A 153 -5.92 -12.96 -8.60
C ILE A 153 -4.49 -13.52 -8.53
N LYS A 154 -4.04 -14.22 -9.59
CA LYS A 154 -2.71 -14.85 -9.66
C LYS A 154 -1.55 -13.85 -9.62
N VAL A 155 -1.84 -12.55 -9.79
CA VAL A 155 -0.85 -11.49 -9.60
C VAL A 155 -0.24 -11.52 -8.19
N TYR A 156 -1.02 -11.91 -7.18
CA TYR A 156 -0.50 -11.98 -5.80
C TYR A 156 0.46 -13.15 -5.62
N ASP A 157 0.22 -14.28 -6.28
CA ASP A 157 1.13 -15.41 -6.29
C ASP A 157 2.47 -15.00 -6.93
N PHE A 158 2.42 -14.26 -8.04
CA PHE A 158 3.61 -13.73 -8.71
C PHE A 158 4.38 -12.72 -7.85
N ILE A 159 3.67 -11.85 -7.13
CA ILE A 159 4.28 -10.91 -6.18
C ILE A 159 4.99 -11.66 -5.05
N GLU A 160 4.34 -12.68 -4.47
CA GLU A 160 4.92 -13.50 -3.42
C GLU A 160 6.14 -14.28 -3.94
N SER A 161 6.08 -14.83 -5.15
CA SER A 161 7.13 -15.68 -5.70
C SER A 161 8.32 -14.94 -6.30
N GLU A 162 8.16 -13.71 -6.77
CA GLU A 162 9.24 -12.98 -7.47
C GLU A 162 9.74 -11.77 -6.68
N LEU A 163 8.86 -11.08 -5.96
CA LEU A 163 9.25 -9.90 -5.19
C LEU A 163 9.66 -10.24 -3.74
N CYS A 164 9.25 -11.41 -3.24
CA CYS A 164 9.56 -11.84 -1.87
C CYS A 164 10.57 -13.00 -1.78
N THR A 165 11.12 -13.47 -2.89
CA THR A 165 12.20 -14.49 -2.91
C THR A 165 13.57 -13.87 -3.21
N GLY A 166 14.60 -14.26 -2.45
CA GLY A 166 16.02 -13.88 -2.67
C GLY A 166 16.57 -12.81 -1.71
N ASP A 167 17.85 -12.48 -1.85
CA ASP A 167 18.63 -11.60 -0.94
C ASP A 167 18.23 -10.11 -0.96
N GLY A 168 17.17 -9.75 -1.69
CA GLY A 168 16.76 -8.35 -1.80
C GLY A 168 17.62 -7.51 -2.75
N THR A 169 18.26 -8.10 -3.77
CA THR A 169 19.15 -7.41 -4.73
C THR A 169 18.57 -7.21 -6.15
N THR A 170 17.71 -8.09 -6.65
CA THR A 170 17.01 -8.01 -7.96
C THR A 170 15.62 -7.35 -7.90
N PHE A 171 15.44 -6.19 -8.55
CA PHE A 171 14.11 -5.57 -8.71
C PHE A 171 13.55 -6.06 -10.04
N LEU A 172 12.32 -6.57 -10.03
CA LEU A 172 11.65 -6.95 -11.28
C LEU A 172 11.35 -5.66 -12.06
N ASN A 173 11.92 -5.53 -13.25
CA ASN A 173 11.57 -4.43 -14.14
C ASN A 173 10.17 -4.67 -14.68
N PHE A 174 9.21 -3.86 -14.23
CA PHE A 174 7.86 -3.83 -14.76
C PHE A 174 7.58 -2.46 -15.38
N THR A 175 6.73 -2.44 -16.40
CA THR A 175 6.32 -1.23 -17.09
C THR A 175 4.92 -0.84 -16.66
N THR A 176 4.71 0.45 -16.41
CA THR A 176 3.43 0.98 -15.94
C THR A 176 2.95 2.11 -16.83
N GLU A 177 1.65 2.15 -17.08
CA GLU A 177 0.99 3.24 -17.81
C GLU A 177 0.05 4.00 -16.88
N LYS A 178 0.22 5.33 -16.79
CA LYS A 178 -0.59 6.18 -15.91
C LYS A 178 -1.98 6.39 -16.52
N LEU A 179 -3.02 6.14 -15.73
CA LEU A 179 -4.38 6.48 -16.12
C LEU A 179 -4.65 7.98 -15.90
N PRO A 180 -5.45 8.63 -16.76
CA PRO A 180 -5.77 10.04 -16.58
C PRO A 180 -6.57 10.27 -15.30
N ASP A 181 -6.19 11.31 -14.55
CA ASP A 181 -6.88 11.78 -13.35
C ASP A 181 -8.18 12.51 -13.73
N LYS A 182 -9.19 11.74 -14.16
CA LYS A 182 -10.54 12.24 -14.45
C LYS A 182 -11.55 11.64 -13.47
N ASN A 183 -12.59 12.41 -13.17
CA ASN A 183 -13.68 11.95 -12.30
C ASN A 183 -14.70 11.15 -13.12
N TYR A 184 -14.46 9.85 -13.28
CA TYR A 184 -15.31 8.98 -14.10
C TYR A 184 -16.67 8.67 -13.43
N LEU A 185 -16.90 9.08 -12.18
CA LEU A 185 -18.18 8.92 -11.48
C LEU A 185 -19.27 9.89 -11.95
N LYS A 186 -18.89 11.06 -12.49
CA LYS A 186 -19.85 12.12 -12.84
C LYS A 186 -20.43 11.98 -14.26
N ASP A 187 -19.68 11.35 -15.16
CA ASP A 187 -20.05 11.26 -16.57
C ASP A 187 -20.53 9.84 -16.91
N LYS A 188 -21.78 9.73 -17.37
CA LYS A 188 -22.37 8.44 -17.79
C LYS A 188 -21.62 7.82 -18.97
N ALA A 189 -21.06 8.62 -19.88
CA ALA A 189 -20.26 8.12 -21.00
C ALA A 189 -18.94 7.49 -20.52
N SER A 190 -18.48 7.91 -19.33
CA SER A 190 -17.26 7.41 -18.70
C SER A 190 -17.45 6.14 -17.87
N ALA A 191 -18.68 5.62 -17.74
CA ALA A 191 -19.01 4.52 -16.83
C ALA A 191 -18.17 3.25 -17.05
N PHE A 192 -17.75 2.98 -18.28
CA PHE A 192 -16.99 1.78 -18.69
C PHE A 192 -15.52 2.04 -19.03
N LEU A 193 -14.99 3.25 -18.77
CA LEU A 193 -13.63 3.61 -19.18
C LEU A 193 -12.55 2.76 -18.51
N ALA A 194 -12.75 2.30 -17.27
CA ALA A 194 -11.78 1.42 -16.62
C ALA A 194 -11.58 0.11 -17.41
N GLN A 195 -12.66 -0.44 -17.96
CA GLN A 195 -12.62 -1.63 -18.80
C GLN A 195 -12.01 -1.31 -20.16
N ALA A 196 -12.33 -0.16 -20.75
CA ALA A 196 -11.74 0.28 -22.01
C ALA A 196 -10.21 0.43 -21.91
N TYR A 197 -9.72 1.12 -20.86
CA TYR A 197 -8.28 1.23 -20.60
C TYR A 197 -7.66 -0.14 -20.36
N TRP A 198 -8.29 -0.99 -19.54
CA TRP A 198 -7.78 -2.33 -19.31
C TRP A 198 -7.60 -3.10 -20.62
N GLN A 199 -8.60 -3.10 -21.50
CA GLN A 199 -8.51 -3.78 -22.81
C GLN A 199 -7.44 -3.15 -23.71
N GLU A 200 -7.32 -1.83 -23.73
CA GLU A 200 -6.30 -1.12 -24.51
C GLU A 200 -4.88 -1.54 -24.08
N PHE A 201 -4.61 -1.51 -22.77
CA PHE A 201 -3.27 -1.70 -22.20
C PHE A 201 -2.87 -3.17 -22.03
N THR A 202 -3.83 -4.09 -22.09
CA THR A 202 -3.58 -5.54 -21.95
C THR A 202 -3.74 -6.32 -23.25
N ASN A 203 -4.08 -5.66 -24.37
CA ASN A 203 -4.11 -6.28 -25.69
C ASN A 203 -2.75 -6.92 -26.03
N ASP A 204 -2.74 -8.07 -26.71
CA ASP A 204 -1.51 -8.79 -27.06
C ASP A 204 -0.62 -8.01 -28.02
N GLY A 205 -1.19 -7.10 -28.81
CA GLY A 205 -0.47 -6.17 -29.67
C GLY A 205 -0.07 -4.85 -29.01
N TYR A 206 -0.35 -4.66 -27.71
CA TYR A 206 -0.04 -3.41 -27.03
C TYR A 206 1.47 -3.21 -26.86
N THR A 207 1.96 -2.07 -27.33
CA THR A 207 3.31 -1.59 -27.05
C THR A 207 3.22 -0.43 -26.05
N PRO A 208 3.96 -0.46 -24.93
CA PRO A 208 3.99 0.63 -23.98
C PRO A 208 4.30 1.96 -24.69
N ARG A 209 3.52 3.01 -24.38
CA ARG A 209 3.77 4.34 -24.92
C ARG A 209 5.09 4.91 -24.38
N PHE A 210 5.51 4.41 -23.22
CA PHE A 210 6.79 4.71 -22.61
C PHE A 210 7.53 3.39 -22.33
N ALA A 211 8.61 3.14 -23.08
CA ALA A 211 9.59 2.11 -22.73
C ALA A 211 10.39 2.59 -21.49
N PRO A 212 10.83 1.66 -20.62
CA PRO A 212 11.60 1.98 -19.42
C PRO A 212 12.93 2.70 -19.71
#